data_AF-A0A1Z8RDP0-F1
#
_entry.id   AF-A0A1Z8RDP0-F1
#
_cell.length_a   1.000
_cell.length_b   1.000
_cell.length_c   1.000
_cell.angle_alpha   90.00
_cell.angle_beta   90.00
_cell.angle_gamma   90.00
#
_symmetry.space_group_name_H-M   'P 1'
#
loop_
_entity.id
_entity.type
_entity.pdbx_description
1 polymer ?
#
loop_
_entity_poly.entity_id
_entity_poly.type
_entity_poly.pdbx_seq_one_letter_code
_entity_poly.pdbx_strand_id
1 'polypeptide(L)'
;NFVYHLHWHKALLQIGRRDYDAALAIYDAHLARVLSDDFYLDACNAASLLWRLQLAGMDVGQRWLTLAEHFNHRCADQELVFASLHYLMAPAQIGDEGTIDAALESFESWSSSASSQGQVAAKIGRDLAYALVQTARGDERGPETIKRLRRALPAIGGSWAQRELFKQLTGTPFRVV
;
A
#
# COMPACT_ATOMS: atom_id res chain seq x y z
N ASN A 1 -4.59 -5.98 -17.56
CA ASN A 1 -3.86 -5.63 -16.32
C ASN A 1 -3.35 -6.84 -15.51
N PHE A 2 -4.09 -7.97 -15.43
CA PHE A 2 -3.66 -9.16 -14.66
C PHE A 2 -2.21 -9.65 -14.93
N VAL A 3 -1.68 -9.48 -16.14
CA VAL A 3 -0.28 -9.80 -16.47
C VAL A 3 0.74 -9.07 -15.56
N TYR A 4 0.49 -7.81 -15.20
CA TYR A 4 1.39 -7.06 -14.31
C TYR A 4 1.27 -7.55 -12.87
N HIS A 5 0.10 -8.03 -12.46
CA HIS A 5 -0.05 -8.72 -11.19
C HIS A 5 0.74 -10.04 -11.14
N LEU A 6 0.86 -10.76 -12.26
CA LEU A 6 1.73 -11.95 -12.35
C LEU A 6 3.21 -11.57 -12.24
N HIS A 7 3.64 -10.48 -12.87
CA HIS A 7 5.00 -9.96 -12.68
C HIS A 7 5.25 -9.55 -11.23
N TRP A 8 4.28 -8.92 -10.58
CA TRP A 8 4.36 -8.59 -9.16
C TRP A 8 4.53 -9.85 -8.29
N HIS A 9 3.78 -10.93 -8.56
CA HIS A 9 3.98 -12.22 -7.88
C HIS A 9 5.38 -12.80 -8.15
N LYS A 10 5.89 -12.68 -9.38
CA LYS A 10 7.27 -13.09 -9.70
C LYS A 10 8.28 -12.30 -8.86
N ALA A 11 8.08 -11.01 -8.64
CA ALA A 11 8.94 -10.20 -7.76
C ALA A 11 8.85 -10.68 -6.30
N LEU A 12 7.66 -11.03 -5.80
CA LEU A 12 7.51 -11.61 -4.46
C LEU A 12 8.28 -12.93 -4.29
N LEU A 13 8.36 -13.77 -5.32
CA LEU A 13 9.16 -14.99 -5.28
C LEU A 13 10.66 -14.66 -5.12
N GLN A 14 11.14 -13.59 -5.76
CA GLN A 14 12.53 -13.16 -5.61
C GLN A 14 12.80 -12.57 -4.22
N ILE A 15 11.87 -11.77 -3.66
CA ILE A 15 11.94 -11.33 -2.26
C ILE A 15 12.04 -12.54 -1.30
N GLY A 16 11.26 -13.60 -1.56
CA GLY A 16 11.31 -14.84 -0.81
C GLY A 16 12.67 -15.55 -0.84
N ARG A 17 13.39 -15.42 -1.94
CA ARG A 17 14.75 -15.93 -2.14
C ARG A 17 15.83 -14.98 -1.63
N ARG A 18 15.45 -13.82 -1.11
CA ARG A 18 16.33 -12.70 -0.75
C ARG A 18 17.12 -12.13 -1.94
N ASP A 19 16.63 -12.36 -3.15
CA ASP A 19 17.16 -11.75 -4.37
C ASP A 19 16.40 -10.44 -4.64
N TYR A 20 16.73 -9.43 -3.82
CA TYR A 20 16.01 -8.16 -3.82
C TYR A 20 16.31 -7.32 -5.07
N ASP A 21 17.52 -7.43 -5.61
CA ASP A 21 17.91 -6.78 -6.86
C ASP A 21 17.07 -7.31 -8.03
N ALA A 22 16.86 -8.63 -8.12
CA ALA A 22 15.97 -9.20 -9.13
C ALA A 22 14.51 -8.77 -8.96
N ALA A 23 14.03 -8.64 -7.72
CA ALA A 23 12.70 -8.12 -7.44
C ALA A 23 12.54 -6.64 -7.87
N LEU A 24 13.54 -5.80 -7.60
CA LEU A 24 13.56 -4.40 -8.01
C LEU A 24 13.68 -4.26 -9.54
N ALA A 25 14.48 -5.10 -10.19
CA ALA A 25 14.55 -5.14 -11.65
C ALA A 25 13.21 -5.51 -12.31
N ILE A 26 12.42 -6.39 -11.68
CA ILE A 26 11.06 -6.70 -12.15
C ILE A 26 10.13 -5.49 -11.97
N TYR A 27 10.24 -4.76 -10.86
CA TYR A 27 9.49 -3.52 -10.66
C TYR A 27 9.75 -2.54 -11.81
N ASP A 28 11.03 -2.26 -12.11
CA ASP A 28 11.41 -1.28 -13.12
C ASP A 28 10.98 -1.71 -14.53
N ALA A 29 11.16 -2.99 -14.85
CA ALA A 29 10.86 -3.51 -16.18
C ALA A 29 9.35 -3.62 -16.46
N HIS A 30 8.52 -3.84 -15.44
CA HIS A 30 7.11 -4.23 -15.64
C HIS A 30 6.09 -3.37 -14.90
N LEU A 31 6.34 -2.99 -13.65
CA LEU A 31 5.34 -2.30 -12.83
C LEU A 31 5.42 -0.78 -12.97
N ALA A 32 6.63 -0.22 -13.08
CA ALA A 32 6.81 1.22 -13.28
C ALA A 32 6.26 1.71 -14.63
N ARG A 33 6.36 0.88 -15.67
CA ARG A 33 5.99 1.24 -17.05
C ARG A 33 4.50 1.46 -17.27
N VAL A 34 3.66 0.98 -16.36
CA VAL A 34 2.19 0.92 -16.54
C VAL A 34 1.46 1.83 -15.57
N LEU A 35 2.19 2.57 -14.74
CA LEU A 35 1.58 3.53 -13.80
C LEU A 35 0.79 4.62 -14.54
N SER A 36 1.20 4.98 -15.77
CA SER A 36 0.48 5.90 -16.65
C SER A 36 -0.88 5.38 -17.14
N ASP A 37 -1.15 4.07 -17.03
CA ASP A 37 -2.44 3.50 -17.41
C ASP A 37 -3.54 3.83 -16.37
N ASP A 38 -3.15 4.41 -15.22
CA ASP A 38 -4.04 4.90 -14.16
C ASP A 38 -5.05 3.85 -13.66
N PHE A 39 -4.58 2.60 -13.55
CA PHE A 39 -5.39 1.50 -13.03
C PHE A 39 -5.03 1.21 -11.57
N TYR A 40 -6.06 1.09 -10.71
CA TYR A 40 -5.85 0.94 -9.27
C TYR A 40 -4.94 -0.22 -8.89
N LEU A 41 -5.01 -1.34 -9.63
CA LEU A 41 -4.23 -2.52 -9.32
C LEU A 41 -2.73 -2.28 -9.57
N ASP A 42 -2.36 -1.41 -10.52
CA ASP A 42 -0.96 -1.08 -10.77
C ASP A 42 -0.36 -0.31 -9.60
N ALA A 43 -1.10 0.65 -9.03
CA ALA A 43 -0.71 1.33 -7.80
C ALA A 43 -0.56 0.34 -6.63
N CYS A 44 -1.54 -0.57 -6.45
CA CYS A 44 -1.47 -1.59 -5.40
C CYS A 44 -0.25 -2.50 -5.58
N ASN A 45 0.06 -2.92 -6.82
CA ASN A 45 1.22 -3.74 -7.13
C ASN A 45 2.51 -2.98 -6.79
N ALA A 46 2.65 -1.76 -7.32
CA ALA A 46 3.83 -0.93 -7.15
C ALA A 46 4.08 -0.57 -5.67
N ALA A 47 3.10 0.06 -5.01
CA ALA A 47 3.21 0.50 -3.62
C ALA A 47 3.59 -0.66 -2.69
N SER A 48 2.90 -1.80 -2.85
CA SER A 48 3.10 -2.93 -1.95
C SER A 48 4.41 -3.68 -2.18
N LEU A 49 5.01 -3.59 -3.38
CA LEU A 49 6.32 -4.13 -3.66
C LEU A 49 7.43 -3.21 -3.15
N LEU A 50 7.32 -1.90 -3.41
CA LEU A 50 8.29 -0.90 -2.95
C LEU A 50 8.47 -0.94 -1.43
N TRP A 51 7.37 -0.95 -0.68
CA TRP A 51 7.47 -0.99 0.79
C TRP A 51 8.15 -2.26 1.28
N ARG A 52 7.93 -3.42 0.63
CA ARG A 52 8.63 -4.66 1.00
C ARG A 52 10.13 -4.60 0.73
N LEU A 53 10.52 -4.02 -0.39
CA LEU A 53 11.94 -3.82 -0.71
C LEU A 53 12.59 -2.89 0.32
N GLN A 54 11.91 -1.81 0.69
CA GLN A 54 12.38 -0.90 1.75
C GLN A 54 12.48 -1.60 3.12
N LEU A 55 11.49 -2.42 3.50
CA LEU A 55 11.57 -3.24 4.73
C LEU A 55 12.72 -4.26 4.69
N ALA A 56 13.13 -4.69 3.50
CA ALA A 56 14.30 -5.56 3.30
C ALA A 56 15.63 -4.80 3.33
N GLY A 57 15.61 -3.48 3.58
CA GLY A 57 16.78 -2.62 3.61
C GLY A 57 17.24 -2.11 2.25
N MET A 58 16.41 -2.25 1.21
CA MET A 58 16.77 -1.77 -0.13
C MET A 58 16.48 -0.29 -0.30
N ASP A 59 17.40 0.40 -0.97
CA ASP A 59 17.17 1.74 -1.47
C ASP A 59 16.28 1.67 -2.72
N VAL A 60 15.06 2.20 -2.59
CA VAL A 60 14.09 2.26 -3.68
C VAL A 60 14.21 3.54 -4.51
N GLY A 61 15.12 4.46 -4.15
CA GLY A 61 15.38 5.70 -4.87
C GLY A 61 14.13 6.57 -5.03
N GLN A 62 13.94 7.13 -6.23
CA GLN A 62 12.85 8.07 -6.54
C GLN A 62 11.51 7.38 -6.85
N ARG A 63 11.41 6.05 -6.71
CA ARG A 63 10.23 5.28 -7.16
C ARG A 63 8.95 5.65 -6.40
N TRP A 64 9.06 6.10 -5.15
CA TRP A 64 7.91 6.64 -4.42
C TRP A 64 7.41 7.96 -5.00
N LEU A 65 8.31 8.84 -5.44
CA LEU A 65 7.91 10.10 -6.10
C LEU A 65 7.22 9.81 -7.43
N THR A 66 7.77 8.93 -8.27
CA THR A 66 7.12 8.50 -9.51
C THR A 66 5.72 7.92 -9.24
N LEU A 67 5.58 7.10 -8.20
CA LEU A 67 4.27 6.55 -7.86
C LEU A 67 3.28 7.63 -7.40
N ALA A 68 3.75 8.59 -6.58
CA ALA A 68 2.97 9.73 -6.13
C ALA A 68 2.53 10.64 -7.29
N GLU A 69 3.43 10.93 -8.24
CA GLU A 69 3.13 11.72 -9.46
C GLU A 69 1.95 11.14 -10.24
N HIS A 70 1.86 9.80 -10.32
CA HIS A 70 0.77 9.14 -11.03
C HIS A 70 -0.53 9.05 -10.20
N PHE A 71 -0.46 8.83 -8.88
CA PHE A 71 -1.63 8.41 -8.10
C PHE A 71 -2.04 9.33 -6.94
N ASN A 72 -1.33 10.44 -6.67
CA ASN A 72 -1.74 11.38 -5.61
C ASN A 72 -3.17 11.93 -5.84
N HIS A 73 -3.54 12.15 -7.10
CA HIS A 73 -4.88 12.62 -7.47
C HIS A 73 -6.00 11.64 -7.07
N ARG A 74 -5.68 10.36 -6.81
CA ARG A 74 -6.61 9.32 -6.36
C ARG A 74 -6.63 9.08 -4.86
N CYS A 75 -5.79 9.77 -4.09
CA CYS A 75 -5.69 9.54 -2.64
C CYS A 75 -6.98 9.87 -1.87
N ALA A 76 -7.87 10.65 -2.47
CA ALA A 76 -9.20 10.96 -1.92
C ALA A 76 -10.33 10.07 -2.48
N ASP A 77 -10.04 9.12 -3.38
CA ASP A 77 -11.05 8.26 -3.99
C ASP A 77 -11.77 7.38 -2.95
N GLN A 78 -13.10 7.26 -3.08
CA GLN A 78 -13.96 6.47 -2.20
C GLN A 78 -14.60 5.28 -2.92
N GLU A 79 -13.80 4.53 -3.71
CA GLU A 79 -14.27 3.34 -4.44
C GLU A 79 -13.98 2.04 -3.69
N LEU A 80 -12.71 1.78 -3.36
CA LEU A 80 -12.27 0.59 -2.64
C LEU A 80 -11.30 0.98 -1.52
N VAL A 81 -11.64 0.68 -0.26
CA VAL A 81 -10.76 0.96 0.89
C VAL A 81 -9.37 0.35 0.67
N PHE A 82 -9.31 -0.84 0.08
CA PHE A 82 -8.07 -1.47 -0.32
C PHE A 82 -7.21 -0.59 -1.25
N ALA A 83 -7.79 0.00 -2.30
CA ALA A 83 -7.04 0.81 -3.26
C ALA A 83 -6.59 2.13 -2.63
N SER A 84 -7.49 2.84 -1.92
CA SER A 84 -7.18 4.12 -1.29
C SER A 84 -6.07 4.01 -0.23
N LEU A 85 -6.01 2.90 0.51
CA LEU A 85 -4.89 2.61 1.42
C LEU A 85 -3.55 2.44 0.68
N HIS A 86 -3.54 1.90 -0.55
CA HIS A 86 -2.32 1.77 -1.35
C HIS A 86 -1.91 3.09 -2.00
N TYR A 87 -2.87 3.92 -2.42
CA TYR A 87 -2.58 5.27 -2.92
C TYR A 87 -1.89 6.11 -1.84
N LEU A 88 -2.36 6.02 -0.58
CA LEU A 88 -1.77 6.75 0.56
C LEU A 88 -0.32 6.36 0.88
N MET A 89 0.16 5.19 0.43
CA MET A 89 1.52 4.73 0.78
C MET A 89 2.60 5.65 0.20
N ALA A 90 2.45 6.10 -1.05
CA ALA A 90 3.44 6.96 -1.70
C ALA A 90 3.58 8.34 -1.03
N PRO A 91 2.51 9.16 -0.86
CA PRO A 91 2.61 10.44 -0.18
C PRO A 91 3.08 10.28 1.27
N ALA A 92 2.67 9.21 1.97
CA ALA A 92 3.18 8.92 3.32
C ALA A 92 4.70 8.69 3.35
N GLN A 93 5.26 8.00 2.36
CA GLN A 93 6.70 7.71 2.29
C GLN A 93 7.54 8.92 1.88
N ILE A 94 6.99 9.83 1.07
CA ILE A 94 7.70 11.04 0.62
C ILE A 94 7.43 12.26 1.52
N GLY A 95 6.52 12.16 2.50
CA GLY A 95 6.15 13.26 3.39
C GLY A 95 5.32 14.37 2.72
N ASP A 96 4.46 14.01 1.77
CA ASP A 96 3.54 14.95 1.13
C ASP A 96 2.32 15.20 2.02
N GLU A 97 2.48 16.11 2.99
CA GLU A 97 1.47 16.43 4.02
C GLU A 97 0.12 16.85 3.42
N GLY A 98 0.12 17.60 2.31
CA GLY A 98 -1.13 18.05 1.69
C GLY A 98 -1.97 16.90 1.14
N THR A 99 -1.32 15.93 0.47
CA THR A 99 -2.00 14.72 -0.02
C THR A 99 -2.37 13.78 1.12
N ILE A 100 -1.52 13.66 2.15
CA ILE A 100 -1.81 12.87 3.35
C ILE A 100 -3.07 13.39 4.04
N ASP A 101 -3.16 14.69 4.30
CA ASP A 101 -4.29 15.29 5.00
C ASP A 101 -5.59 15.09 4.22
N ALA A 102 -5.57 15.34 2.90
CA ALA A 102 -6.73 15.12 2.03
C ALA A 102 -7.19 13.64 2.03
N ALA A 103 -6.25 12.69 2.04
CA ALA A 103 -6.57 11.27 2.11
C ALA A 103 -7.20 10.89 3.46
N LEU A 104 -6.65 11.39 4.58
CA LEU A 104 -7.16 11.11 5.91
C LEU A 104 -8.55 11.74 6.12
N GLU A 105 -8.77 12.97 5.65
CA GLU A 105 -10.10 13.61 5.62
C GLU A 105 -11.11 12.81 4.79
N SER A 106 -10.68 12.26 3.64
CA SER A 106 -11.53 11.37 2.85
C SER A 106 -11.89 10.12 3.63
N PHE A 107 -10.94 9.47 4.33
CA PHE A 107 -11.25 8.31 5.18
C PHE A 107 -12.18 8.64 6.35
N GLU A 108 -12.07 9.81 6.95
CA GLU A 108 -13.00 10.28 7.99
C GLU A 108 -14.42 10.41 7.44
N SER A 109 -14.59 11.15 6.33
CA SER A 109 -15.91 11.32 5.72
C SER A 109 -16.50 9.99 5.23
N TRP A 110 -15.66 9.12 4.63
CA TRP A 110 -16.08 7.82 4.13
C TRP A 110 -16.54 6.90 5.26
N SER A 111 -15.90 6.98 6.43
CA SER A 111 -16.31 6.20 7.62
C SER A 111 -17.70 6.56 8.15
N SER A 112 -18.24 7.72 7.75
CA SER A 112 -19.62 8.13 8.08
C SER A 112 -20.63 7.76 6.98
N SER A 113 -20.18 7.22 5.85
CA SER A 113 -21.04 6.82 4.74
C SER A 113 -21.77 5.50 5.02
N ALA A 114 -23.04 5.43 4.65
CA ALA A 114 -23.86 4.21 4.76
C ALA A 114 -23.53 3.15 3.68
N SER A 115 -22.65 3.48 2.72
CA SER A 115 -22.23 2.55 1.66
C SER A 115 -21.51 1.31 2.21
N SER A 116 -21.46 0.23 1.42
CA SER A 116 -20.77 -1.00 1.82
C SER A 116 -19.28 -0.76 2.12
N GLN A 117 -18.60 0.06 1.32
CA GLN A 117 -17.21 0.44 1.56
C GLN A 117 -17.08 1.48 2.68
N GLY A 118 -18.08 2.34 2.89
CA GLY A 118 -18.13 3.24 4.05
C GLY A 118 -18.15 2.47 5.38
N GLN A 119 -18.89 1.36 5.44
CA GLN A 119 -18.87 0.45 6.59
C GLN A 119 -17.50 -0.22 6.78
N VAL A 120 -16.80 -0.55 5.70
CA VAL A 120 -15.42 -1.07 5.76
C VAL A 120 -14.43 0.02 6.22
N ALA A 121 -14.58 1.24 5.73
CA ALA A 121 -13.80 2.40 6.17
C ALA A 121 -13.99 2.64 7.68
N ALA A 122 -15.23 2.62 8.17
CA ALA A 122 -15.55 2.74 9.60
C ALA A 122 -14.99 1.59 10.44
N LYS A 123 -15.09 0.35 9.93
CA LYS A 123 -14.67 -0.85 10.66
C LYS A 123 -13.15 -0.96 10.80
N ILE A 124 -12.40 -0.54 9.77
CA ILE A 124 -10.94 -0.72 9.74
C ILE A 124 -10.22 0.32 8.88
N GLY A 125 -10.79 0.76 7.76
CA GLY A 125 -10.07 1.56 6.76
C GLY A 125 -9.49 2.86 7.32
N ARG A 126 -10.28 3.63 8.09
CA ARG A 126 -9.84 4.89 8.69
C ARG A 126 -8.65 4.69 9.61
N ASP A 127 -8.78 3.85 10.63
CA ASP A 127 -7.72 3.63 11.61
C ASP A 127 -6.46 3.03 10.95
N LEU A 128 -6.63 2.23 9.90
CA LEU A 128 -5.53 1.67 9.11
C LEU A 128 -4.81 2.74 8.27
N ALA A 129 -5.52 3.73 7.74
CA ALA A 129 -4.95 4.85 6.99
C ALA A 129 -4.03 5.70 7.90
N TYR A 130 -4.51 6.09 9.09
CA TYR A 130 -3.67 6.77 10.09
C TYR A 130 -2.45 5.93 10.48
N ALA A 131 -2.65 4.63 10.70
CA ALA A 131 -1.58 3.73 11.08
C ALA A 131 -0.51 3.57 9.98
N LEU A 132 -0.89 3.62 8.70
CA LEU A 132 0.06 3.62 7.58
C LEU A 132 0.95 4.88 7.62
N VAL A 133 0.35 6.06 7.79
CA VAL A 133 1.09 7.33 7.87
C VAL A 133 2.04 7.34 9.06
N GLN A 134 1.57 6.91 10.23
CA GLN A 134 2.40 6.76 11.42
C GLN A 134 3.57 5.79 11.17
N THR A 135 3.30 4.64 10.54
CA THR A 135 4.34 3.66 10.20
C THR A 135 5.40 4.26 9.27
N ALA A 136 4.99 5.00 8.22
CA ALA A 136 5.92 5.65 7.30
C ALA A 136 6.79 6.70 7.99
N ARG A 137 6.26 7.39 9.00
CA ARG A 137 6.98 8.36 9.84
C ARG A 137 7.90 7.73 10.90
N GLY A 138 7.94 6.40 11.00
CA GLY A 138 8.70 5.70 12.04
C GLY A 138 8.06 5.77 13.43
N ASP A 139 6.78 6.12 13.52
CA ASP A 139 6.03 6.16 14.78
C ASP A 139 5.50 4.76 15.14
N GLU A 140 5.89 4.27 16.32
CA GLU A 140 5.55 2.94 16.82
C GLU A 140 4.05 2.69 16.99
N ARG A 141 3.25 3.77 17.16
CA ARG A 141 1.79 3.68 17.26
C ARG A 141 1.14 3.11 16.00
N GLY A 142 1.76 3.32 14.84
CA GLY A 142 1.29 2.80 13.56
C GLY A 142 1.31 1.26 13.54
N PRO A 143 2.49 0.62 13.65
CA PRO A 143 2.61 -0.83 13.77
C PRO A 143 1.74 -1.44 14.87
N GLU A 144 1.63 -0.80 16.04
CA GLU A 144 0.77 -1.28 17.12
C GLU A 144 -0.72 -1.29 16.75
N THR A 145 -1.20 -0.23 16.10
CA THR A 145 -2.57 -0.14 15.60
C THR A 145 -2.84 -1.23 14.58
N ILE A 146 -1.93 -1.46 13.63
CA ILE A 146 -2.06 -2.54 12.65
C ILE A 146 -2.12 -3.92 13.33
N LYS A 147 -1.30 -4.16 14.38
CA LYS A 147 -1.35 -5.41 15.16
C LYS A 147 -2.73 -5.63 15.78
N ARG A 148 -3.35 -4.59 16.34
CA ARG A 148 -4.71 -4.66 16.91
C ARG A 148 -5.77 -4.96 15.85
N LEU A 149 -5.64 -4.36 14.67
CA LEU A 149 -6.58 -4.50 13.55
C LEU A 149 -6.39 -5.78 12.73
N ARG A 150 -5.34 -6.58 12.98
CA ARG A 150 -4.94 -7.73 12.14
C ARG A 150 -6.06 -8.71 11.79
N ARG A 151 -7.03 -8.92 12.69
CA ARG A 151 -8.16 -9.85 12.50
C ARG A 151 -9.22 -9.30 11.56
N ALA A 152 -9.31 -7.98 11.44
CA ALA A 152 -10.26 -7.29 10.58
C ALA A 152 -9.67 -7.00 9.18
N LEU A 153 -8.36 -7.17 8.96
CA LEU A 153 -7.71 -6.97 7.65
C LEU A 153 -8.42 -7.64 6.47
N PRO A 154 -8.97 -8.87 6.56
CA PRO A 154 -9.70 -9.45 5.43
C PRO A 154 -10.89 -8.61 4.93
N ALA A 155 -11.46 -7.74 5.78
CA ALA A 155 -12.60 -6.90 5.43
C ALA A 155 -12.30 -5.84 4.37
N ILE A 156 -11.03 -5.41 4.21
CA ILE A 156 -10.69 -4.40 3.19
C ILE A 156 -10.78 -4.95 1.76
N GLY A 157 -10.85 -6.27 1.57
CA GLY A 157 -10.86 -6.90 0.24
C GLY A 157 -9.49 -6.85 -0.45
N GLY A 158 -9.46 -7.07 -1.76
CA GLY A 158 -8.23 -7.10 -2.57
C GLY A 158 -7.45 -8.43 -2.52
N SER A 159 -6.18 -8.41 -2.91
CA SER A 159 -5.31 -9.59 -2.92
C SER A 159 -4.87 -9.98 -1.50
N TRP A 160 -4.87 -11.28 -1.20
CA TRP A 160 -4.38 -11.80 0.07
C TRP A 160 -2.90 -11.45 0.31
N ALA A 161 -2.05 -11.65 -0.70
CA ALA A 161 -0.62 -11.37 -0.59
C ALA A 161 -0.35 -9.86 -0.40
N GLN A 162 -1.15 -8.98 -0.99
CA GLN A 162 -1.03 -7.53 -0.76
C GLN A 162 -1.43 -7.17 0.68
N ARG A 163 -2.51 -7.76 1.22
CA ARG A 163 -2.90 -7.56 2.62
C ARG A 163 -1.86 -8.05 3.64
N GLU A 164 -1.06 -9.05 3.29
CA GLU A 164 0.05 -9.47 4.18
C GLU A 164 1.08 -8.37 4.43
N LEU A 165 1.16 -7.34 3.56
CA LEU A 165 2.06 -6.21 3.77
C LEU A 165 1.78 -5.54 5.11
N PHE A 166 0.50 -5.28 5.42
CA PHE A 166 0.11 -4.65 6.67
C PHE A 166 0.63 -5.44 7.88
N LYS A 167 0.63 -6.77 7.83
CA LYS A 167 1.24 -7.57 8.89
C LYS A 167 2.76 -7.43 8.91
N GLN A 168 3.41 -7.36 7.75
CA GLN A 168 4.86 -7.19 7.63
C GLN A 168 5.33 -5.84 8.21
N LEU A 169 4.52 -4.78 8.07
CA LEU A 169 4.74 -3.48 8.72
C LEU A 169 4.78 -3.54 10.25
N THR A 170 4.31 -4.64 10.84
CA THR A 170 4.33 -4.86 12.29
C THR A 170 5.57 -5.60 12.80
N GLY A 171 6.53 -5.87 11.91
CA GLY A 171 7.70 -6.72 12.16
C GLY A 171 7.44 -8.21 11.93
N THR A 172 6.29 -8.59 11.37
CA THR A 172 6.04 -9.99 10.99
C THR A 172 6.92 -10.35 9.79
N PRO A 173 7.73 -11.43 9.85
CA PRO A 173 8.60 -11.80 8.73
C PRO A 173 7.82 -12.07 7.45
N PHE A 174 8.40 -11.68 6.31
CA PHE A 174 7.87 -12.05 5.00
C PHE A 174 7.86 -13.58 4.84
N ARG A 175 6.77 -14.11 4.30
CA ARG A 175 6.63 -15.52 3.90
C ARG A 175 6.08 -15.56 2.48
N VAL A 176 6.73 -16.33 1.61
CA VAL A 176 6.15 -16.68 0.31
C VAL A 176 4.96 -17.59 0.57
N VAL A 177 3.80 -17.25 0.02
CA VAL A 177 2.60 -18.09 0.05
C VAL A 177 2.16 -18.34 -1.38
#